data_AF-A0A1Y1KBK2-F1
#
_entry.id   AF-A0A1Y1KBK2-F1
#
_cell.length_a   1.000
_cell.length_b   1.000
_cell.length_c   1.000
_cell.angle_alpha   90.00
_cell.angle_beta   90.00
_cell.angle_gamma   90.00
#
_symmetry.space_group_name_H-M   'P 1'
#
loop_
_entity.id
_entity.type
_entity.pdbx_description
1 polymer ?
#
loop_
_entity_poly.entity_id
_entity_poly.type
_entity_poly.pdbx_seq_one_letter_code
_entity_poly.pdbx_strand_id
1 'polypeptide(L)'
;GRDAMASPVVENNPAMGPPADSIKKLDQIVQNFFNKAAVLVLESRMKVKPTRNANGQRKTNKWFQIETDEIDDFRDELKTWKTCGSLDHRPPPLIIEIYLDTSSLKESQSLVILDDDGKRWDVMEQLNSSESS
;
A
#
# COMPACT_ATOMS: atom_id res chain seq x y z
N GLY A 1 -32.55 -49.80 -40.74
CA GLY A 1 -32.19 -48.45 -40.28
C GLY A 1 -31.60 -48.59 -38.90
N ARG A 2 -30.42 -48.02 -38.66
CA ARG A 2 -29.81 -47.96 -37.33
C ARG A 2 -30.12 -46.57 -36.77
N ASP A 3 -31.03 -46.48 -35.83
CA ASP A 3 -31.27 -45.25 -35.08
C ASP A 3 -30.16 -45.10 -34.04
N ALA A 4 -29.25 -44.17 -34.29
CA ALA A 4 -28.26 -43.73 -33.33
C ALA A 4 -28.94 -42.79 -32.34
N MET A 5 -29.11 -43.23 -31.09
CA MET A 5 -29.51 -42.35 -30.00
C MET A 5 -28.43 -41.27 -29.82
N ALA A 6 -28.80 -40.01 -30.07
CA ALA A 6 -27.96 -38.88 -29.75
C ALA A 6 -27.89 -38.76 -28.21
N SER A 7 -26.69 -38.90 -27.66
CA SER A 7 -26.40 -38.58 -26.26
C SER A 7 -26.74 -37.11 -25.98
N PRO A 8 -27.27 -36.77 -24.79
CA PRO A 8 -27.54 -35.38 -24.46
C PRO A 8 -26.22 -34.62 -24.41
N VAL A 9 -26.15 -33.55 -25.20
CA VAL A 9 -25.06 -32.57 -25.13
C VAL A 9 -25.14 -31.96 -23.74
N VAL A 10 -24.17 -32.31 -22.89
CA VAL A 10 -23.93 -31.56 -21.65
C VAL A 10 -23.54 -30.16 -22.10
N GLU A 11 -24.47 -29.21 -22.01
CA GLU A 11 -24.16 -27.80 -22.13
C GLU A 11 -23.11 -27.49 -21.07
N ASN A 12 -21.86 -27.42 -21.53
CA ASN A 12 -20.75 -26.92 -20.75
C ASN A 12 -20.98 -25.41 -20.60
N ASN A 13 -21.85 -25.04 -19.66
CA ASN A 13 -22.08 -23.66 -19.27
C ASN A 13 -20.72 -23.13 -18.80
N PRO A 14 -20.07 -22.21 -19.54
CA PRO A 14 -18.77 -21.73 -19.14
C PRO A 14 -18.97 -21.03 -17.79
N ALA A 15 -18.22 -21.49 -16.79
CA ALA A 15 -18.29 -21.03 -15.41
C ALA A 15 -18.55 -19.52 -15.34
N MET A 16 -19.80 -19.16 -15.07
CA MET A 16 -20.23 -17.77 -14.98
C MET A 16 -19.58 -17.24 -13.70
N GLY A 17 -18.53 -16.42 -13.86
CA GLY A 17 -17.77 -15.87 -12.75
C GLY A 17 -18.65 -15.12 -11.73
N PRO A 18 -18.08 -14.67 -10.60
CA PRO A 18 -18.85 -13.95 -9.60
C PRO A 18 -19.63 -12.78 -10.21
N PRO A 19 -20.84 -12.46 -9.71
CA PRO A 19 -21.60 -11.33 -10.23
C PRO A 19 -20.76 -10.05 -10.25
N ALA A 20 -20.91 -9.22 -11.29
CA ALA A 20 -20.10 -8.01 -11.46
C ALA A 20 -20.09 -7.09 -10.23
N ASP A 21 -21.21 -7.02 -9.50
CA ASP A 21 -21.28 -6.22 -8.26
C ASP A 21 -20.49 -6.83 -7.11
N SER A 22 -20.36 -8.15 -7.05
CA SER A 22 -19.51 -8.83 -6.07
C SER A 22 -18.03 -8.55 -6.35
N ILE A 23 -17.65 -8.52 -7.64
CA ILE A 23 -16.29 -8.16 -8.07
C ILE A 23 -15.98 -6.71 -7.69
N LYS A 24 -16.88 -5.76 -8.01
CA LYS A 24 -16.71 -4.35 -7.63
C LYS A 24 -16.58 -4.14 -6.12
N LYS A 25 -17.35 -4.89 -5.31
CA LYS A 25 -17.22 -4.86 -3.84
C LYS A 25 -15.87 -5.39 -3.38
N LEU A 26 -15.40 -6.48 -3.98
CA LEU A 26 -14.08 -7.03 -3.70
C LEU A 26 -12.97 -6.04 -4.07
N ASP A 27 -13.08 -5.38 -5.23
CA ASP A 27 -12.16 -4.33 -5.66
C ASP A 27 -12.08 -3.20 -4.63
N GLN A 28 -13.24 -2.71 -4.15
CA GLN A 28 -13.28 -1.68 -3.12
C GLN A 28 -12.62 -2.13 -1.80
N ILE A 29 -12.81 -3.39 -1.40
CA ILE A 29 -12.17 -3.93 -0.19
C ILE A 29 -10.65 -3.93 -0.37
N VAL A 30 -10.15 -4.42 -1.50
CA VAL A 30 -8.70 -4.49 -1.80
C VAL A 30 -8.09 -3.08 -1.87
N GLN A 31 -8.72 -2.16 -2.61
CA GLN A 31 -8.27 -0.77 -2.73
C GLN A 31 -8.23 -0.07 -1.36
N ASN A 32 -9.27 -0.24 -0.53
CA ASN A 32 -9.29 0.34 0.80
C ASN A 32 -8.25 -0.30 1.72
N PHE A 33 -7.97 -1.60 1.59
CA PHE A 33 -6.93 -2.26 2.39
C PHE A 33 -5.55 -1.64 2.13
N PHE A 34 -5.12 -1.56 0.86
CA PHE A 34 -3.83 -0.96 0.52
C PHE A 34 -3.74 0.50 0.95
N ASN A 35 -4.80 1.28 0.67
CA ASN A 35 -4.83 2.69 1.08
C ASN A 35 -4.75 2.85 2.60
N LYS A 36 -5.48 2.02 3.36
CA LYS A 36 -5.48 2.07 4.84
C LYS A 36 -4.13 1.70 5.42
N ALA A 37 -3.52 0.62 4.90
CA ALA A 37 -2.20 0.17 5.33
C ALA A 37 -1.15 1.25 5.11
N ALA A 38 -1.12 1.88 3.93
CA ALA A 38 -0.22 2.97 3.62
C ALA A 38 -0.39 4.16 4.58
N VAL A 39 -1.64 4.63 4.76
CA VAL A 39 -1.95 5.77 5.64
C VAL A 39 -1.50 5.51 7.07
N LEU A 40 -1.82 4.34 7.64
CA LEU A 40 -1.44 4.00 9.02
C LEU A 40 0.08 3.98 9.20
N VAL A 41 0.83 3.42 8.24
CA VAL A 41 2.29 3.41 8.29
C VAL A 41 2.82 4.84 8.22
N LEU A 42 2.34 5.66 7.27
CA LEU A 42 2.80 7.04 7.09
C LEU A 42 2.51 7.92 8.32
N GLU A 43 1.29 7.86 8.85
CA GLU A 43 0.90 8.59 10.08
C GLU A 43 1.76 8.23 11.28
N SER A 44 2.26 7.00 11.35
CA SER A 44 3.15 6.56 12.44
C SER A 44 4.60 7.04 12.31
N ARG A 45 5.01 7.52 11.13
CA ARG A 45 6.41 7.86 10.82
C ARG A 45 6.64 9.34 10.53
N MET A 46 5.63 10.05 10.04
CA MET A 46 5.75 11.46 9.67
C MET A 46 4.45 12.23 9.94
N LYS A 47 4.56 13.56 9.95
CA LYS A 47 3.37 14.42 9.93
C LYS A 47 2.80 14.43 8.51
N VAL A 48 1.63 13.83 8.35
CA VAL A 48 0.87 13.85 7.09
C VAL A 48 -0.06 15.06 7.04
N LYS A 49 -0.43 15.47 5.82
CA LYS A 49 -1.39 16.53 5.53
C LYS A 49 -2.75 15.91 5.21
N PRO A 50 -3.76 16.08 6.08
CA PRO A 50 -5.11 15.59 5.81
C PRO A 50 -5.73 16.28 4.59
N THR A 51 -6.32 15.49 3.70
CA THR A 51 -7.19 15.95 2.62
C THR A 51 -8.38 16.68 3.21
N ARG A 52 -8.69 17.85 2.64
CA ARG A 52 -9.86 18.65 3.02
C ARG A 52 -10.86 18.74 1.86
N ASN A 53 -12.14 18.70 2.18
CA ASN A 53 -13.20 18.95 1.21
C ASN A 53 -13.33 20.46 0.90
N ALA A 54 -14.21 20.82 -0.05
CA ALA A 54 -14.45 22.21 -0.45
C ALA A 54 -14.89 23.12 0.71
N ASN A 55 -15.48 22.55 1.77
CA ASN A 55 -15.92 23.26 2.97
C ASN A 55 -14.80 23.35 4.04
N GLY A 56 -13.59 22.88 3.72
CA GLY A 56 -12.43 22.89 4.61
C GLY A 56 -12.45 21.80 5.69
N GLN A 57 -13.43 20.90 5.71
CA GLN A 57 -13.49 19.78 6.66
C GLN A 57 -12.57 18.65 6.23
N ARG A 58 -11.97 17.96 7.20
CA ARG A 58 -11.14 16.78 6.95
C ARG A 58 -12.01 15.67 6.38
N LYS A 59 -11.50 15.02 5.34
CA LYS A 59 -12.13 13.83 4.80
C LYS A 59 -11.59 12.62 5.56
N THR A 60 -12.46 11.80 6.12
CA THR A 60 -12.07 10.61 6.88
C THR A 60 -12.45 9.32 6.17
N ASN A 61 -11.66 8.27 6.38
CA ASN A 61 -11.94 6.91 5.94
C ASN A 61 -12.23 6.03 7.15
N LYS A 62 -13.41 5.41 7.20
CA LYS A 62 -13.88 4.57 8.31
C LYS A 62 -13.88 3.06 8.00
N TRP A 63 -13.20 2.64 6.94
CA TRP A 63 -13.10 1.22 6.60
C TRP A 63 -12.41 0.44 7.72
N PHE A 64 -12.85 -0.81 7.90
CA PHE A 64 -12.32 -1.76 8.88
C PHE A 64 -12.47 -1.34 10.35
N GLN A 65 -13.46 -0.49 10.66
CA GLN A 65 -13.70 0.01 12.02
C GLN A 65 -12.53 0.81 12.62
N ILE A 66 -11.66 1.34 11.76
CA ILE A 66 -10.58 2.24 12.14
C ILE A 66 -10.90 3.57 11.48
N GLU A 67 -10.84 4.70 12.19
CA GLU A 67 -11.02 6.03 11.59
C GLU A 67 -9.65 6.65 11.33
N THR A 68 -9.36 6.99 10.07
CA THR A 68 -8.14 7.69 9.66
C THR A 68 -8.51 8.91 8.82
N ASP A 69 -7.66 9.94 8.84
CA ASP A 69 -7.77 11.03 7.87
C ASP A 69 -7.38 10.48 6.48
N GLU A 70 -8.07 10.92 5.42
CA GLU A 70 -7.50 10.81 4.08
C GLU A 70 -6.34 11.81 3.97
N ILE A 71 -5.27 11.44 3.25
CA ILE A 71 -4.06 12.26 3.13
C ILE A 71 -3.82 12.67 1.67
N ASP A 72 -3.27 13.86 1.49
CA ASP A 72 -2.85 14.35 0.17
C ASP A 72 -1.43 13.87 -0.19
N ASP A 73 -0.60 13.54 0.81
CA ASP A 73 0.75 13.00 0.62
C ASP A 73 0.71 11.65 -0.10
N PHE A 74 1.68 11.42 -0.98
CA PHE A 74 1.84 10.19 -1.76
C PHE A 74 0.61 9.80 -2.61
N ARG A 75 -0.27 10.76 -2.93
CA ARG A 75 -1.52 10.48 -3.65
C ARG A 75 -1.27 9.86 -5.03
N ASP A 76 -0.28 10.37 -5.75
CA ASP A 76 0.02 9.96 -7.11
C ASP A 76 0.72 8.59 -7.12
N GLU A 77 1.60 8.35 -6.16
CA GLU A 77 2.26 7.07 -5.91
C GLU A 77 1.23 6.00 -5.58
N LEU A 78 0.28 6.29 -4.68
CA LEU A 78 -0.77 5.34 -4.28
C LEU A 78 -1.86 5.14 -5.34
N LYS A 79 -1.85 5.89 -6.45
CA LYS A 79 -2.91 5.85 -7.47
C LYS A 79 -3.12 4.45 -8.03
N THR A 80 -2.04 3.73 -8.31
CA THR A 80 -2.08 2.36 -8.87
C THR A 80 -2.90 1.41 -7.98
N TRP A 81 -2.71 1.48 -6.66
CA TRP A 81 -3.45 0.65 -5.70
C TRP A 81 -4.88 1.14 -5.46
N LYS A 82 -5.15 2.44 -5.64
CA LYS A 82 -6.51 3.01 -5.55
C LYS A 82 -7.41 2.65 -6.73
N THR A 83 -6.83 2.26 -7.87
CA THR A 83 -7.58 1.92 -9.09
C THR A 83 -7.40 0.47 -9.55
N CYS A 84 -6.71 -0.36 -8.76
CA CYS A 84 -6.48 -1.77 -9.09
C CYS A 84 -7.77 -2.61 -8.98
N GLY A 85 -7.84 -3.68 -9.76
CA GLY A 85 -8.91 -4.68 -9.67
C GLY A 85 -8.45 -5.94 -8.94
N SER A 86 -9.40 -6.72 -8.44
CA SER A 86 -9.16 -7.96 -7.69
C SER A 86 -8.98 -9.18 -8.59
N LEU A 87 -9.66 -9.21 -9.73
CA LEU A 87 -9.60 -10.30 -10.71
C LEU A 87 -8.73 -9.94 -11.90
N ASP A 88 -9.05 -8.83 -12.57
CA ASP A 88 -8.26 -8.23 -13.64
C ASP A 88 -7.47 -7.03 -13.09
N HIS A 89 -6.25 -6.80 -13.57
CA HIS A 89 -5.40 -5.68 -13.12
C HIS A 89 -5.06 -5.72 -11.62
N ARG A 90 -4.59 -6.87 -11.13
CA ARG A 90 -4.15 -7.05 -9.75
C ARG A 90 -3.05 -6.03 -9.40
N PRO A 91 -3.08 -5.46 -8.19
CA PRO A 91 -2.07 -4.51 -7.78
C PRO A 91 -0.69 -5.18 -7.67
N PRO A 92 0.40 -4.47 -8.02
CA PRO A 92 1.74 -4.91 -7.67
C PRO A 92 1.93 -4.91 -6.14
N PRO A 93 2.99 -5.56 -5.62
CA PRO A 93 3.36 -5.42 -4.21
C PRO A 93 3.53 -3.94 -3.82
N LEU A 94 2.90 -3.52 -2.73
CA LEU A 94 3.12 -2.19 -2.16
C LEU A 94 4.38 -2.23 -1.29
N ILE A 95 5.41 -1.51 -1.71
CA ILE A 95 6.67 -1.38 -0.97
C ILE A 95 6.68 -0.02 -0.31
N ILE A 96 6.92 0.01 1.00
CA ILE A 96 7.03 1.25 1.78
C ILE A 96 8.42 1.26 2.42
N GLU A 97 9.28 2.16 1.95
CA GLU A 97 10.61 2.35 2.49
C GLU A 97 10.58 3.48 3.52
N ILE A 98 11.12 3.21 4.71
CA ILE A 98 11.19 4.18 5.81
C ILE A 98 12.66 4.41 6.08
N TYR A 99 13.08 5.66 5.97
CA TYR A 99 14.47 6.06 6.15
C TYR A 99 14.56 7.30 7.05
N LEU A 100 15.74 7.50 7.61
CA LEU A 100 16.10 8.74 8.31
C LEU A 100 16.66 9.74 7.30
N ASP A 101 15.98 10.86 7.12
CA ASP A 101 16.47 11.93 6.25
C ASP A 101 17.52 12.77 6.99
N THR A 102 18.76 12.70 6.52
CA THR A 102 19.91 13.43 7.05
C THR A 102 20.28 14.66 6.23
N SER A 103 19.48 15.04 5.22
CA SER A 103 19.75 16.17 4.32
C SER A 103 19.87 17.53 5.03
N SER A 104 19.30 17.65 6.23
CA SER A 104 19.35 18.87 7.06
C SER A 104 20.51 18.89 8.08
N LEU A 105 21.34 17.84 8.12
CA LEU A 105 22.47 17.74 9.03
C LEU A 105 23.58 18.71 8.61
N LYS A 106 24.06 19.54 9.54
CA LYS A 106 25.17 20.49 9.28
C LYS A 106 26.52 19.78 9.36
N GLU A 107 27.54 20.35 8.73
CA GLU A 107 28.94 19.86 8.80
C GLU A 107 29.47 19.72 10.25
N SER A 108 28.95 20.52 11.18
CA SER A 108 29.32 20.47 12.60
C SER A 108 28.53 19.43 13.41
N GLN A 109 27.67 18.63 12.79
CA GLN A 109 26.84 17.62 13.44
C GLN A 109 27.15 16.24 12.87
N SER A 110 27.21 15.24 13.75
CA SER A 110 27.42 13.84 13.37
C SER A 110 26.21 13.00 13.76
N LEU A 111 25.85 12.05 12.89
CA LEU A 111 24.85 11.02 13.21
C LEU A 111 25.55 9.86 13.93
N VAL A 112 25.06 9.55 15.13
CA VAL A 112 25.63 8.51 15.98
C VAL A 112 24.54 7.54 16.42
N ILE A 113 24.83 6.24 16.37
CA ILE A 113 23.96 5.18 16.92
C ILE A 113 24.56 4.67 18.23
N LEU A 114 23.68 4.39 19.19
CA LEU A 114 24.02 3.70 20.43
C LEU A 114 23.65 2.22 20.28
N ASP A 115 24.58 1.32 20.57
CA ASP A 115 24.25 -0.09 20.72
C ASP A 115 23.67 -0.41 22.10
N ASP A 116 23.33 -1.68 22.32
CA ASP A 116 22.73 -2.16 23.57
C ASP A 116 23.65 -2.01 24.79
N ASP A 117 24.98 -1.91 24.59
CA ASP A 117 25.98 -1.67 25.63
C ASP A 117 26.22 -0.16 25.86
N GLY A 118 25.53 0.71 25.12
CA GLY A 118 25.66 2.17 25.19
C GLY A 118 26.90 2.73 24.49
N LYS A 119 27.61 1.92 23.70
CA LYS A 119 28.74 2.40 22.89
C LYS A 119 28.23 3.19 21.70
N ARG A 120 28.95 4.28 21.40
CA ARG A 120 28.66 5.21 20.31
C ARG A 120 29.37 4.78 19.03
N TRP A 121 28.62 4.74 17.93
CA TRP A 121 29.10 4.43 16.60
C TRP A 121 28.78 5.60 15.66
N ASP A 122 29.81 6.22 15.06
CA ASP A 122 29.61 7.22 14.01
C ASP A 122 29.12 6.52 12.74
N VAL A 123 27.94 6.90 12.27
CA VAL A 123 27.27 6.19 11.17
C VAL A 123 28.03 6.36 9.86
N MET A 124 28.59 7.54 9.60
CA MET A 124 29.27 7.81 8.32
C MET A 124 30.59 7.05 8.23
N GLU A 125 31.34 6.97 9.34
CA GLU A 125 32.57 6.19 9.40
C GLU A 125 32.32 4.68 9.17
N GLN A 126 31.25 4.15 9.76
CA GLN A 126 30.90 2.73 9.61
C GLN A 126 30.42 2.40 8.19
N LEU A 127 29.63 3.26 7.55
CA LEU A 127 29.20 3.05 6.17
C LEU A 127 30.39 3.04 5.20
N ASN A 128 31.31 4.00 5.32
CA ASN A 128 32.51 4.08 4.47
C ASN A 128 33.44 2.87 4.61
N SER A 129 33.57 2.32 5.82
CA SER A 129 34.41 1.13 6.04
C SER A 129 33.76 -0.15 5.46
N SER A 130 32.43 -0.23 5.45
CA SER A 130 31.70 -1.35 4.86
C SER A 130 31.74 -1.39 3.32
N GLU A 131 31.79 -0.24 2.64
CA GLU A 131 31.93 -0.19 1.17
C GLU A 131 33.34 -0.53 0.67
N SER A 132 34.33 -0.46 1.57
CA SER A 132 35.74 -0.73 1.24
C SER A 132 36.13 -2.21 1.41
N SER A 133 35.18 -3.08 1.76
CA SER A 133 35.37 -4.52 2.00
C SER A 133 34.68 -5.38 0.94
#